data_AF-A0A2M7BRZ0-F1
#
_entry.id   AF-A0A2M7BRZ0-F1
#
_cell.length_a   1.000
_cell.length_b   1.000
_cell.length_c   1.000
_cell.angle_alpha   90.00
_cell.angle_beta   90.00
_cell.angle_gamma   90.00
#
_symmetry.space_group_name_H-M   'P 1'
#
loop_
_entity.id
_entity.type
_entity.pdbx_description
1 polymer ?
#
loop_
_entity_poly.entity_id
_entity_poly.type
_entity_poly.pdbx_seq_one_letter_code
_entity_poly.pdbx_strand_id
1 'polypeptide(L)'
;QYQNWKKGRCIHNNFYFQPEFESLGKWYRQLMGESIGKEKKGITPIVSIGSVDHHSMVQLYWGGSQDKTTEIIYAKKSQDCFVPQEALFPTLSNTKGKNTSEIVSAIRKGTALAYKKQMEPFFEIEFDEINTYEMGGYMQCKMLEIMYLAKLLGVNAFDQPQVELYKIETKKILAK
;
A
#
# COMPACT_ATOMS: atom_id res chain seq x y z
N GLN A 1 13.13 0.61 -3.38
CA GLN A 1 12.77 1.56 -2.31
C GLN A 1 13.95 2.43 -1.83
N TYR A 2 15.04 1.87 -1.26
CA TYR A 2 16.18 2.67 -0.75
C TYR A 2 16.75 3.71 -1.74
N GLN A 3 16.90 3.35 -3.01
CA GLN A 3 17.38 4.30 -4.04
C GLN A 3 16.40 5.46 -4.27
N ASN A 4 15.09 5.23 -4.16
CA ASN A 4 14.08 6.29 -4.25
C ASN A 4 14.11 7.18 -3.01
N TRP A 5 14.27 6.59 -1.82
CA TRP A 5 14.46 7.34 -0.58
C TRP A 5 15.66 8.29 -0.65
N LYS A 6 16.81 7.83 -1.17
CA LYS A 6 17.98 8.71 -1.42
C LYS A 6 17.72 9.84 -2.41
N LYS A 7 16.72 9.70 -3.28
CA LYS A 7 16.27 10.73 -4.23
C LYS A 7 15.18 11.65 -3.65
N GLY A 8 14.92 11.57 -2.34
CA GLY A 8 13.92 12.39 -1.65
C GLY A 8 12.50 11.81 -1.68
N ARG A 9 12.30 10.59 -2.22
CA ARG A 9 11.00 9.92 -2.20
C ARG A 9 10.81 9.16 -0.89
N CYS A 10 10.48 9.90 0.16
CA CYS A 10 10.42 9.42 1.53
C CYS A 10 9.08 8.79 1.91
N ILE A 11 8.09 8.72 1.01
CA ILE A 11 6.79 8.09 1.24
C ILE A 11 6.71 6.79 0.44
N HIS A 12 6.27 5.72 1.08
CA HIS A 12 5.93 4.47 0.41
C HIS A 12 4.43 4.20 0.50
N ASN A 13 3.76 4.24 -0.65
CA ASN A 13 2.34 3.94 -0.74
C ASN A 13 2.10 2.47 -1.03
N ASN A 14 1.38 1.79 -0.15
CA ASN A 14 0.89 0.43 -0.35
C ASN A 14 -0.54 0.51 -0.86
N PHE A 15 -0.72 0.37 -2.18
CA PHE A 15 -1.99 0.56 -2.85
C PHE A 15 -2.63 -0.78 -3.20
N TYR A 16 -3.55 -1.23 -2.36
CA TYR A 16 -4.24 -2.51 -2.48
C TYR A 16 -5.51 -2.37 -3.33
N PHE A 17 -5.81 -3.33 -4.20
CA PHE A 17 -7.00 -3.33 -5.07
C PHE A 17 -8.13 -4.26 -4.60
N GLN A 18 -7.94 -4.92 -3.45
CA GLN A 18 -8.95 -5.70 -2.76
C GLN A 18 -9.14 -5.15 -1.34
N PRO A 19 -10.35 -4.77 -0.93
CA PRO A 19 -10.62 -4.24 0.40
C PRO A 19 -10.16 -5.16 1.55
N GLU A 20 -10.19 -6.48 1.32
CA GLU A 20 -9.76 -7.51 2.26
C GLU A 20 -8.31 -7.35 2.70
N PHE A 21 -7.46 -6.72 1.87
CA PHE A 21 -6.06 -6.45 2.19
C PHE A 21 -5.84 -5.24 3.10
N GLU A 22 -6.86 -4.47 3.49
CA GLU A 22 -6.65 -3.27 4.30
C GLU A 22 -5.96 -3.58 5.64
N SER A 23 -6.33 -4.70 6.28
CA SER A 23 -5.69 -5.16 7.52
C SER A 23 -4.21 -5.52 7.32
N LEU A 24 -3.88 -6.16 6.19
CA LEU A 24 -2.52 -6.47 5.77
C LEU A 24 -1.70 -5.20 5.52
N GLY A 25 -2.31 -4.17 4.93
CA GLY A 25 -1.71 -2.84 4.79
C GLY A 25 -1.39 -2.18 6.13
N LYS A 26 -2.33 -2.25 7.10
CA LYS A 26 -2.10 -1.76 8.47
C LYS A 26 -0.96 -2.50 9.17
N TRP A 27 -0.88 -3.81 9.00
CA TRP A 27 0.24 -4.62 9.47
C TRP A 27 1.58 -4.17 8.87
N TYR A 28 1.65 -4.02 7.55
CA TYR A 28 2.88 -3.59 6.88
C TYR A 28 3.30 -2.18 7.30
N ARG A 29 2.33 -1.27 7.49
CA ARG A 29 2.57 0.09 8.01
C ARG A 29 3.29 0.05 9.35
N GLN A 30 2.86 -0.81 10.28
CA GLN A 30 3.55 -1.01 11.55
C GLN A 30 4.95 -1.59 11.32
N LEU A 31 5.04 -2.67 10.54
CA LEU A 31 6.31 -3.35 10.26
C LEU A 31 7.37 -2.37 9.73
N MET A 32 7.06 -1.56 8.72
CA MET A 32 7.98 -0.57 8.19
C MET A 32 8.24 0.56 9.20
N GLY A 33 7.17 1.17 9.73
CA GLY A 33 7.28 2.36 10.59
C GLY A 33 8.12 2.10 11.84
N GLU A 34 7.84 1.03 12.57
CA GLU A 34 8.55 0.70 13.82
C GLU A 34 9.95 0.16 13.56
N SER A 35 10.16 -0.58 12.46
CA SER A 35 11.47 -1.18 12.20
C SER A 35 12.51 -0.18 11.69
N ILE A 36 12.13 0.72 10.76
CA ILE A 36 13.09 1.61 10.08
C ILE A 36 12.93 3.11 10.40
N GLY A 37 11.87 3.52 11.10
CA GLY A 37 11.62 4.90 11.51
C GLY A 37 12.48 5.33 12.71
N LYS A 38 13.80 5.37 12.54
CA LYS A 38 14.79 5.57 13.61
C LYS A 38 15.88 6.54 13.22
N GLU A 39 16.49 7.19 14.21
CA GLU A 39 17.66 8.07 14.00
C GLU A 39 17.42 9.17 12.95
N LYS A 40 16.19 9.70 12.87
CA LYS A 40 15.74 10.68 11.83
C LYS A 40 15.81 10.15 10.38
N LYS A 41 15.94 8.84 10.21
CA LYS A 41 15.80 8.12 8.95
C LYS A 41 14.47 7.36 8.94
N GLY A 42 14.10 6.89 7.75
CA GLY A 42 12.89 6.10 7.56
C GLY A 42 12.15 6.49 6.30
N ILE A 43 11.16 5.69 5.98
CA ILE A 43 10.24 5.88 4.87
C ILE A 43 8.84 5.86 5.50
N THR A 44 8.02 6.86 5.22
CA THR A 44 6.65 6.96 5.75
C THR A 44 5.76 5.98 4.99
N PRO A 45 5.27 4.91 5.64
CA PRO A 45 4.35 3.98 5.00
C PRO A 45 2.92 4.54 5.05
N ILE A 46 2.28 4.64 3.89
CA ILE A 46 0.85 4.90 3.77
C ILE A 46 0.14 3.70 3.14
N VAL A 47 -1.15 3.59 3.40
CA VAL A 47 -2.01 2.52 2.90
C VAL A 47 -3.13 3.17 2.09
N SER A 48 -3.38 2.63 0.91
CA SER A 48 -4.48 3.05 0.03
C SER A 48 -5.27 1.85 -0.45
N ILE A 49 -6.58 2.03 -0.61
CA ILE A 49 -7.49 1.01 -1.11
C ILE A 49 -8.15 1.49 -2.41
N GLY A 50 -7.95 0.74 -3.49
CA GLY A 50 -8.60 0.96 -4.77
C GLY A 50 -9.99 0.31 -4.79
N SER A 51 -11.02 0.94 -5.36
CA SER A 51 -11.01 2.27 -6.00
C SER A 51 -11.30 3.45 -5.05
N VAL A 52 -11.51 3.19 -3.76
CA VAL A 52 -11.94 4.21 -2.78
C VAL A 52 -11.00 5.41 -2.77
N ASP A 53 -9.69 5.16 -2.66
CA ASP A 53 -8.68 6.21 -2.56
C ASP A 53 -8.28 6.84 -3.90
N HIS A 54 -8.84 6.36 -5.02
CA HIS A 54 -8.83 7.12 -6.26
C HIS A 54 -9.61 8.43 -6.13
N HIS A 55 -10.61 8.47 -5.25
CA HIS A 55 -11.46 9.65 -5.05
C HIS A 55 -10.98 10.58 -3.94
N SER A 56 -9.89 10.23 -3.23
CA SER A 56 -9.34 11.02 -2.12
C SER A 56 -7.87 11.40 -2.34
N MET A 57 -7.04 10.47 -2.80
CA MET A 57 -5.58 10.62 -2.73
C MET A 57 -4.88 10.69 -4.09
N VAL A 58 -5.50 10.19 -5.17
CA VAL A 58 -4.86 10.13 -6.48
C VAL A 58 -4.47 11.52 -7.03
N GLN A 59 -5.24 12.56 -6.75
CA GLN A 59 -4.87 13.94 -7.09
C GLN A 59 -3.54 14.33 -6.44
N LEU A 60 -3.29 13.93 -5.18
CA LEU A 60 -2.03 14.17 -4.49
C LEU A 60 -0.90 13.28 -5.02
N TYR A 61 -1.20 12.06 -5.46
CA TYR A 61 -0.21 11.13 -5.99
C TYR A 61 0.36 11.57 -7.33
N TRP A 62 -0.44 12.22 -8.17
CA TRP A 62 -0.02 12.63 -9.51
C TRP A 62 0.16 14.14 -9.68
N GLY A 63 -0.63 14.95 -8.97
CA GLY A 63 -0.55 16.41 -9.04
C GLY A 63 0.22 17.06 -7.89
N GLY A 64 0.59 16.29 -6.86
CA GLY A 64 1.31 16.78 -5.70
C GLY A 64 2.83 16.56 -5.79
N SER A 65 3.50 16.69 -4.64
CA SER A 65 4.94 16.46 -4.52
C SER A 65 5.34 15.06 -4.97
N GLN A 66 6.45 14.99 -5.73
CA GLN A 66 7.06 13.75 -6.23
C GLN A 66 7.92 13.07 -5.16
N ASP A 67 7.34 12.83 -3.99
CA ASP A 67 8.01 12.28 -2.80
C ASP A 67 7.60 10.82 -2.51
N LYS A 68 6.90 10.17 -3.44
CA LYS A 68 6.28 8.84 -3.24
C LYS A 68 6.93 7.78 -4.12
N THR A 69 6.91 6.55 -3.62
CA THR A 69 7.03 5.32 -4.43
C THR A 69 5.81 4.46 -4.13
N THR A 70 5.13 3.97 -5.15
CA THR A 70 3.90 3.18 -4.97
C THR A 70 4.14 1.71 -5.26
N GLU A 71 3.64 0.85 -4.39
CA GLU A 71 3.44 -0.56 -4.67
C GLU A 71 1.97 -0.80 -4.93
N ILE A 72 1.64 -1.43 -6.06
CA ILE A 72 0.29 -1.82 -6.41
C ILE A 72 0.14 -3.31 -6.08
N ILE A 73 -0.75 -3.64 -5.14
CA ILE A 73 -0.97 -5.00 -4.68
C ILE A 73 -2.36 -5.46 -5.08
N TYR A 74 -2.45 -6.65 -5.68
CA TYR A 74 -3.73 -7.20 -6.10
C TYR A 74 -3.74 -8.72 -6.17
N ALA A 75 -4.94 -9.32 -6.11
CA ALA A 75 -5.18 -10.73 -6.41
C ALA A 75 -5.80 -10.92 -7.80
N LYS A 76 -5.46 -12.01 -8.50
CA LYS A 76 -6.08 -12.41 -9.77
C LYS A 76 -7.51 -12.90 -9.59
N LYS A 77 -7.74 -13.70 -8.55
CA LYS A 77 -9.07 -14.25 -8.21
C LYS A 77 -9.65 -13.53 -7.01
N SER A 78 -10.90 -13.10 -7.14
CA SER A 78 -11.74 -12.59 -6.04
C SER A 78 -13.15 -13.16 -6.17
N GLN A 79 -13.96 -13.03 -5.11
CA GLN A 79 -15.39 -13.31 -5.22
C GLN A 79 -16.03 -12.33 -6.19
N ASP A 80 -16.80 -12.85 -7.15
CA ASP A 80 -17.37 -12.07 -8.23
C ASP A 80 -18.88 -11.95 -8.16
N CYS A 81 -19.36 -10.77 -8.52
CA CYS A 81 -20.72 -10.57 -9.00
C CYS A 81 -20.70 -10.01 -10.43
N PHE A 82 -21.80 -10.23 -11.16
CA PHE A 82 -21.92 -9.79 -12.55
C PHE A 82 -22.75 -8.52 -12.65
N VAL A 83 -22.31 -7.59 -13.49
CA VAL A 83 -23.13 -6.45 -13.88
C VAL A 83 -24.26 -6.96 -14.79
N PRO A 84 -25.53 -6.61 -14.52
CA PRO A 84 -26.65 -6.97 -15.38
C PRO A 84 -26.42 -6.57 -16.85
N GLN A 85 -26.93 -7.38 -17.78
CA GLN A 85 -26.82 -7.13 -19.23
C GLN A 85 -27.62 -5.88 -19.65
N GLU A 86 -28.73 -5.62 -18.98
CA GLU A 86 -29.53 -4.42 -19.16
C GLU A 86 -28.93 -3.26 -18.35
N ALA A 87 -28.31 -2.29 -19.04
CA ALA A 87 -27.86 -1.07 -18.37
C ALA A 87 -28.98 -0.05 -18.34
N LEU A 88 -29.35 0.36 -17.13
CA LEU A 88 -30.27 1.48 -16.89
C LEU A 88 -29.63 2.83 -17.28
N PHE A 89 -28.30 2.91 -17.30
CA PHE A 89 -27.55 4.13 -17.62
C PHE A 89 -26.66 3.91 -18.85
N PRO A 90 -26.83 4.68 -19.95
CA PRO A 90 -26.03 4.53 -21.18
C PRO A 90 -24.52 4.71 -20.97
N THR A 91 -24.14 5.52 -19.99
CA THR A 91 -22.74 5.77 -19.60
C THR A 91 -22.01 4.53 -19.08
N LEU A 92 -22.74 3.50 -18.64
CA LEU A 92 -22.20 2.24 -18.13
C LEU A 92 -22.29 1.09 -19.16
N SER A 93 -22.54 1.39 -20.44
CA SER A 93 -22.63 0.37 -21.49
C SER A 93 -21.40 -0.54 -21.59
N ASN A 94 -20.21 -0.01 -21.30
CA ASN A 94 -18.94 -0.76 -21.34
C ASN A 94 -18.72 -1.73 -20.17
N THR A 95 -19.60 -1.76 -19.17
CA THR A 95 -19.51 -2.68 -18.02
C THR A 95 -20.55 -3.81 -18.05
N LYS A 96 -21.49 -3.78 -19.00
CA LYS A 96 -22.53 -4.80 -19.15
C LYS A 96 -21.95 -6.21 -19.24
N GLY A 97 -22.48 -7.12 -18.42
CA GLY A 97 -22.08 -8.53 -18.41
C GLY A 97 -20.69 -8.80 -17.86
N LYS A 98 -19.91 -7.78 -17.51
CA LYS A 98 -18.60 -7.95 -16.87
C LYS A 98 -18.77 -8.32 -15.41
N ASN A 99 -17.83 -9.10 -14.90
CA ASN A 99 -17.73 -9.33 -13.47
C ASN A 99 -16.92 -8.23 -12.76
N THR A 100 -17.04 -8.18 -11.44
CA THR A 100 -16.32 -7.23 -10.58
C THR A 100 -14.81 -7.33 -10.73
N SER A 101 -14.24 -8.53 -10.84
CA SER A 101 -12.80 -8.72 -11.02
C SER A 101 -12.29 -8.12 -12.34
N GLU A 102 -13.06 -8.23 -13.43
CA GLU A 102 -12.73 -7.58 -14.71
C GLU A 102 -12.71 -6.06 -14.59
N ILE A 103 -13.68 -5.48 -13.87
CA ILE A 103 -13.78 -4.04 -13.65
C ILE A 103 -12.62 -3.56 -12.77
N VAL A 104 -12.35 -4.21 -11.64
CA VAL A 104 -11.23 -3.89 -10.75
C VAL A 104 -9.90 -4.05 -11.48
N SER A 105 -9.72 -5.11 -12.26
CA SER A 105 -8.54 -5.33 -13.09
C SER A 105 -8.35 -4.21 -14.12
N ALA A 106 -9.43 -3.73 -14.75
CA ALA A 106 -9.37 -2.60 -15.67
C ALA A 106 -8.98 -1.29 -14.95
N ILE A 107 -9.55 -1.00 -13.77
CA ILE A 107 -9.20 0.18 -12.97
C ILE A 107 -7.72 0.11 -12.54
N ARG A 108 -7.27 -1.06 -12.07
CA ARG A 108 -5.87 -1.31 -11.70
C ARG A 108 -4.91 -1.09 -12.87
N LYS A 109 -5.18 -1.70 -14.02
CA LYS A 109 -4.37 -1.51 -15.24
C LYS A 109 -4.36 -0.05 -15.67
N GLY A 110 -5.50 0.63 -15.64
CA GLY A 110 -5.59 2.07 -15.90
C GLY A 110 -4.72 2.89 -14.93
N THR A 111 -4.71 2.51 -13.65
CA THR A 111 -3.87 3.14 -12.61
C THR A 111 -2.39 2.95 -12.90
N ALA A 112 -1.93 1.72 -13.17
CA ALA A 112 -0.54 1.43 -13.50
C ALA A 112 -0.08 2.18 -14.77
N LEU A 113 -0.93 2.24 -15.79
CA LEU A 113 -0.65 3.01 -17.01
C LEU A 113 -0.56 4.52 -16.73
N ALA A 114 -1.38 5.06 -15.83
CA ALA A 114 -1.29 6.44 -15.40
C ALA A 114 0.02 6.72 -14.67
N TYR A 115 0.45 5.87 -13.72
CA TYR A 115 1.76 5.98 -13.07
C TYR A 115 2.90 5.97 -14.10
N LYS A 116 2.84 5.05 -15.08
CA LYS A 116 3.83 4.99 -16.17
C LYS A 116 3.88 6.29 -16.98
N LYS A 117 2.73 6.87 -17.33
CA LYS A 117 2.64 8.13 -18.08
C LYS A 117 3.18 9.33 -17.29
N GLN A 118 2.95 9.35 -15.98
CA GLN A 118 3.47 10.39 -15.08
C GLN A 118 4.95 10.21 -14.73
N MET A 119 5.58 9.12 -15.18
CA MET A 119 6.95 8.74 -14.80
C MET A 119 7.15 8.62 -13.28
N GLU A 120 6.07 8.31 -12.55
CA GLU A 120 6.11 8.08 -11.11
C GLU A 120 6.53 6.63 -10.83
N PRO A 121 7.47 6.38 -9.91
CA PRO A 121 8.00 5.06 -9.66
C PRO A 121 6.95 4.19 -8.97
N PHE A 122 6.65 3.06 -9.60
CA PHE A 122 5.79 2.04 -9.03
C PHE A 122 6.29 0.64 -9.35
N PHE A 123 5.79 -0.35 -8.61
CA PHE A 123 5.94 -1.76 -8.90
C PHE A 123 4.67 -2.49 -8.50
N GLU A 124 4.50 -3.71 -9.00
CA GLU A 124 3.30 -4.52 -8.81
C GLU A 124 3.65 -5.80 -8.03
N ILE A 125 2.82 -6.16 -7.06
CA ILE A 125 2.77 -7.50 -6.47
C ILE A 125 1.42 -8.12 -6.81
N GLU A 126 1.50 -9.30 -7.39
CA GLU A 126 0.35 -10.09 -7.81
C GLU A 126 0.25 -11.33 -6.92
N PHE A 127 -0.94 -11.53 -6.37
CA PHE A 127 -1.36 -12.75 -5.69
C PHE A 127 -2.18 -13.59 -6.67
N ASP A 128 -2.00 -14.91 -6.69
CA ASP A 128 -2.89 -15.76 -7.50
C ASP A 128 -4.32 -15.77 -6.94
N GLU A 129 -4.46 -15.79 -5.62
CA GLU A 129 -5.72 -15.63 -4.91
C GLU A 129 -5.48 -15.18 -3.46
N ILE A 130 -6.55 -14.75 -2.78
CA ILE A 130 -6.48 -14.40 -1.36
C ILE A 130 -6.59 -15.68 -0.53
N ASN A 131 -5.45 -16.29 -0.21
CA ASN A 131 -5.37 -17.45 0.68
C ASN A 131 -4.21 -17.31 1.67
N THR A 132 -4.18 -18.18 2.69
CA THR A 132 -3.17 -18.13 3.77
C THR A 132 -1.75 -18.40 3.29
N TYR A 133 -1.59 -19.20 2.23
CA TYR A 133 -0.28 -19.52 1.66
C TYR A 133 0.36 -18.29 0.99
N GLU A 134 -0.38 -17.63 0.10
CA GLU A 134 0.03 -16.41 -0.58
C GLU A 134 0.26 -15.27 0.42
N MET A 135 -0.63 -15.12 1.40
CA MET A 135 -0.47 -14.13 2.48
C MET A 135 0.80 -14.39 3.29
N GLY A 136 1.08 -15.64 3.68
CA GLY A 136 2.29 -16.01 4.40
C GLY A 136 3.56 -15.72 3.60
N GLY A 137 3.56 -16.04 2.30
CA GLY A 137 4.66 -15.73 1.38
C GLY A 137 4.92 -14.23 1.28
N TYR A 138 3.86 -13.44 1.09
CA TYR A 138 3.95 -11.98 1.08
C TYR A 138 4.49 -11.43 2.40
N MET A 139 3.95 -11.86 3.54
CA MET A 139 4.40 -11.39 4.84
C MET A 139 5.88 -11.70 5.07
N GLN A 140 6.33 -12.91 4.72
CA GLN A 140 7.75 -13.29 4.81
C GLN A 140 8.61 -12.42 3.89
N CYS A 141 8.18 -12.17 2.65
CA CYS A 141 8.86 -11.30 1.72
C CYS A 141 9.02 -9.88 2.30
N LYS A 142 7.95 -9.32 2.88
CA LYS A 142 7.99 -7.99 3.51
C LYS A 142 8.86 -7.93 4.76
N MET A 143 8.89 -8.97 5.59
CA MET A 143 9.83 -9.02 6.72
C MET A 143 11.29 -8.99 6.25
N LEU A 144 11.63 -9.77 5.22
CA LEU A 144 12.97 -9.76 4.61
C LEU A 144 13.30 -8.39 3.98
N GLU A 145 12.35 -7.80 3.25
CA GLU A 145 12.47 -6.46 2.68
C GLU A 145 12.87 -5.43 3.74
N ILE A 146 12.19 -5.44 4.90
CA ILE A 146 12.47 -4.52 6.01
C ILE A 146 13.85 -4.77 6.62
N MET A 147 14.26 -6.03 6.79
CA MET A 147 15.61 -6.36 7.29
C MET A 147 16.70 -5.79 6.37
N TYR A 148 16.53 -5.91 5.05
CA TYR A 148 17.47 -5.35 4.09
C TYR A 148 17.43 -3.81 4.09
N LEU A 149 16.26 -3.20 4.15
CA LEU A 149 16.13 -1.74 4.22
C LEU A 149 16.76 -1.16 5.48
N ALA A 150 16.57 -1.80 6.64
CA ALA A 150 17.19 -1.39 7.89
C ALA A 150 18.73 -1.41 7.77
N LYS A 151 19.29 -2.48 7.18
CA LYS A 151 20.73 -2.57 6.91
C LYS A 151 21.23 -1.46 5.96
N LEU A 152 20.48 -1.16 4.90
CA LEU A 152 20.82 -0.10 3.96
C LEU A 152 20.70 1.32 4.57
N LEU A 153 19.78 1.51 5.51
CA LEU A 153 19.61 2.76 6.26
C LEU A 153 20.60 2.88 7.43
N GLY A 154 21.26 1.78 7.82
CA GLY A 154 22.15 1.72 8.97
C GLY A 154 21.40 1.98 10.27
N VAL A 155 20.24 1.33 10.45
CA VAL A 155 19.44 1.37 11.69
C VAL A 155 19.20 -0.05 12.19
N ASN A 156 18.97 -0.21 13.50
CA ASN A 156 18.54 -1.48 14.06
C ASN A 156 17.06 -1.73 13.70
N ALA A 157 16.73 -2.89 13.12
CA ALA A 157 15.35 -3.21 12.74
C ALA A 157 14.49 -3.67 13.93
N PHE A 158 15.09 -4.15 15.01
CA PHE A 158 14.43 -5.01 16.01
C PHE A 158 14.20 -4.37 17.38
N ASP A 159 14.51 -3.08 17.53
CA ASP A 159 14.20 -2.28 18.72
C ASP A 159 13.09 -1.25 18.45
N GLN A 160 12.64 -0.55 19.50
CA GLN A 160 11.62 0.49 19.39
C GLN A 160 11.73 1.54 20.53
N PRO A 161 12.91 2.16 20.75
CA PRO A 161 13.16 2.89 21.99
C PRO A 161 12.25 4.11 22.20
N GLN A 162 11.81 4.78 21.13
CA GLN A 162 11.03 6.01 21.20
C GLN A 162 9.60 5.80 21.70
N VAL A 163 9.05 4.58 21.59
CA VAL A 163 7.69 4.28 22.07
C VAL A 163 7.61 4.29 23.59
N GLU A 164 8.74 4.14 24.30
CA GLU A 164 8.73 4.15 25.76
C GLU A 164 8.45 5.54 26.34
N LEU A 165 8.75 6.61 25.60
CA LEU A 165 8.55 7.98 26.06
C LEU A 165 7.07 8.27 26.35
N TYR A 166 6.15 7.96 25.43
CA TYR A 166 4.73 8.24 25.67
C TYR A 166 4.17 7.36 26.81
N LYS A 167 4.69 6.14 26.98
CA LYS A 167 4.30 5.25 28.08
C LYS A 167 4.70 5.83 29.43
N ILE A 168 5.91 6.41 29.54
CA ILE A 168 6.37 7.10 30.75
C ILE A 168 5.46 8.29 31.08
N GLU A 169 5.17 9.14 30.09
CA GLU A 169 4.30 10.31 30.30
C GLU A 169 2.86 9.91 30.67
N THR A 170 2.35 8.84 30.06
CA THR A 170 1.02 8.30 30.40
C THR A 170 0.96 7.84 31.86
N LYS A 171 1.98 7.12 32.33
CA LYS A 171 2.07 6.69 33.74
C LYS A 171 2.11 7.89 34.69
N LYS A 172 2.85 8.96 34.35
CA LYS A 172 2.91 10.19 35.16
C LYS A 172 1.56 10.90 35.26
N ILE A 173 0.79 10.93 34.17
CA ILE A 173 -0.53 11.56 34.13
C ILE A 173 -1.53 10.76 34.97
N LEU A 174 -1.53 9.44 34.87
CA LEU A 174 -2.46 8.56 35.59
C LEU A 174 -2.13 8.40 37.08
N ALA A 175 -0.91 8.71 37.50
CA ALA A 175 -0.50 8.66 38.91
C ALA A 175 -0.91 9.89 39.73
N LYS A 176 -1.63 10.84 39.12
CA LYS A 176 -2.25 12.00 39.79
C LYS A 176 -3.70 11.69 40.14
#